data_AF-A0A417RAD3-F1
#
_entry.id   AF-A0A417RAD3-F1
#
_cell.length_a   1.000
_cell.length_b   1.000
_cell.length_c   1.000
_cell.angle_alpha   90.00
_cell.angle_beta   90.00
_cell.angle_gamma   90.00
#
_symmetry.space_group_name_H-M   'P 1'
#
loop_
_entity.id
_entity.type
_entity.pdbx_description
1 polymer ?
#
loop_
_entity_poly.entity_id
_entity_poly.type
_entity_poly.pdbx_seq_one_letter_code
_entity_poly.pdbx_strand_id
1 'polypeptide(L)'
;MKKKTAYLLLGIFLITIVLGGCGKNEATEAANESVQTEKEGAGEDELTETPTPETKSDKETDKQKSSKETETSDSDSEDKTEETTEASREKIAVLLPNEEKWTRDADEFKSTLEDDGYEPVIEYAENDVSRQVSQIQELTAEEVSAFVIAPVDPYGLKSVLESVKEAEIPVFSYDDLIMDTNAVKYYVTFGGRQIGQMIGKKIIESEELDKVREAKESRTIEFFMGSLDDTQALFLYNGLMETLQEYLDDGTLVCKSGKLSFDDTGILRWSKSTAKSRAAEILEQFYPDGAAPDIICTGFDDAAGAVQEALQEAGVVPGTDIWPMITGNGCKEDAVKRIASGTQAFSVFMDSRELADQCEEMVNVYLHGEDDPEVNDYEQYDNGVKIIGTYLCESQVIDRDNYEILIDNGYYSEKEVEPDPTETPKPVTPTEAAEPTVTPTETPEEVSPTPAETETPTPTEKAEPTKKPTSTPKPTATETPTPTEKAKK
;
A
#
# COMPACT_ATOMS: atom_id res chain seq x y z
N MET A 1 -33.90 72.35 -9.50
CA MET A 1 -32.98 73.35 -8.89
C MET A 1 -32.12 72.69 -7.81
N LYS A 2 -31.09 73.37 -7.30
CA LYS A 2 -29.98 72.80 -6.49
C LYS A 2 -30.39 72.19 -5.13
N LYS A 3 -29.80 71.03 -4.80
CA LYS A 3 -29.07 70.65 -3.55
C LYS A 3 -28.73 69.16 -3.69
N LYS A 4 -27.47 68.69 -3.79
CA LYS A 4 -26.28 68.79 -2.91
C LYS A 4 -26.53 68.34 -1.46
N THR A 5 -26.09 67.11 -1.17
CA THR A 5 -25.17 66.75 -0.06
C THR A 5 -24.26 65.64 -0.59
N ALA A 6 -23.03 65.53 -0.08
CA ALA A 6 -22.11 64.43 -0.38
C ALA A 6 -21.40 64.05 0.93
N TYR A 7 -21.06 62.77 1.08
CA TYR A 7 -20.13 62.31 2.10
C TYR A 7 -19.02 61.49 1.46
N LEU A 8 -17.79 61.89 1.75
CA LEU A 8 -16.55 61.22 1.39
C LEU A 8 -15.93 60.76 2.71
N LEU A 9 -15.64 59.47 2.84
CA LEU A 9 -14.77 58.96 3.89
C LEU A 9 -13.71 58.04 3.27
N LEU A 10 -12.51 58.14 3.82
CA LEU A 10 -11.27 57.65 3.24
C LEU A 10 -10.77 56.46 4.07
N GLY A 11 -10.94 55.24 3.56
CA GLY A 11 -10.29 54.05 4.12
C GLY A 11 -8.83 54.01 3.70
N ILE A 12 -7.92 53.86 4.67
CA ILE A 12 -6.47 53.96 4.42
C ILE A 12 -5.91 52.60 4.01
N PHE A 13 -5.21 52.59 2.88
CA PHE A 13 -4.43 51.45 2.39
C PHE A 13 -3.13 51.34 3.20
N LEU A 14 -3.02 50.33 4.07
CA LEU A 14 -1.85 50.13 4.93
C LEU A 14 -0.93 49.05 4.36
N ILE A 15 0.21 49.47 3.82
CA ILE A 15 1.26 48.58 3.34
C ILE A 15 2.24 48.31 4.50
N THR A 16 2.40 47.04 4.87
CA THR A 16 3.49 46.57 5.73
C THR A 16 4.24 45.44 5.04
N ILE A 17 5.45 45.75 4.56
CA ILE A 17 6.41 44.77 4.04
C ILE A 17 7.45 44.50 5.12
N VAL A 18 7.52 43.26 5.64
CA VAL A 18 8.70 42.75 6.33
C VAL A 18 8.93 41.29 5.94
N LEU A 19 9.96 41.08 5.10
CA LEU A 19 10.90 39.95 5.06
C LEU A 19 10.39 38.55 5.48
N GLY A 20 10.27 37.65 4.51
CA GLY A 20 10.00 36.23 4.76
C GLY A 20 11.22 35.42 5.21
N GLY A 21 10.96 34.17 5.60
CA GLY A 21 11.92 33.07 5.70
C GLY A 21 11.52 31.93 4.76
N CYS A 22 12.47 31.14 4.26
CA CYS A 22 12.22 30.14 3.23
C CYS A 22 11.67 28.81 3.80
N GLY A 23 10.71 28.22 3.07
CA GLY A 23 10.20 26.86 3.26
C GLY A 23 9.40 26.48 2.02
N LYS A 24 10.08 26.05 0.96
CA LYS A 24 9.45 25.62 -0.30
C LYS A 24 9.19 24.11 -0.23
N ASN A 25 7.92 23.71 -0.19
CA ASN A 25 7.50 22.35 -0.49
C ASN A 25 6.66 22.39 -1.76
N GLU A 26 7.26 22.07 -2.91
CA GLU A 26 6.57 21.97 -4.19
C GLU A 26 5.95 20.57 -4.33
N ALA A 27 4.86 20.33 -3.59
CA ALA A 27 4.19 19.02 -3.50
C ALA A 27 2.65 19.07 -3.40
N THR A 28 2.04 20.23 -3.10
CA THR A 28 0.61 20.32 -2.72
C THR A 28 -0.27 21.09 -3.71
N GLU A 29 0.26 21.46 -4.88
CA GLU A 29 -0.45 22.30 -5.87
C GLU A 29 -0.83 21.52 -7.16
N ALA A 30 -0.61 20.20 -7.19
CA ALA A 30 -0.86 19.34 -8.36
C ALA A 30 -2.28 18.73 -8.42
N ALA A 31 -3.10 18.88 -7.38
CA ALA A 31 -4.34 18.12 -7.17
C ALA A 31 -5.64 18.94 -7.32
N ASN A 32 -5.66 20.02 -8.12
CA ASN A 32 -6.81 20.93 -8.17
C ASN A 32 -7.11 21.65 -9.52
N GLU A 33 -6.46 21.28 -10.64
CA GLU A 33 -6.79 21.84 -11.98
C GLU A 33 -6.95 20.74 -13.06
N SER A 34 -8.03 19.96 -12.96
CA SER A 34 -8.45 19.01 -14.01
C SER A 34 -9.98 18.83 -14.08
N VAL A 35 -10.71 19.93 -14.31
CA VAL A 35 -12.18 19.88 -14.56
C VAL A 35 -12.53 20.73 -15.77
N GLN A 36 -13.35 20.18 -16.67
CA GLN A 36 -13.63 20.62 -18.05
C GLN A 36 -12.46 20.33 -19.01
N THR A 37 -12.66 19.69 -20.17
CA THR A 37 -13.88 19.62 -21.00
C THR A 37 -14.20 18.24 -21.57
N GLU A 38 -15.46 17.80 -21.47
CA GLU A 38 -16.03 16.85 -22.44
C GLU A 38 -16.34 17.56 -23.78
N LYS A 39 -15.90 16.98 -24.91
CA LYS A 39 -16.78 16.49 -26.01
C LYS A 39 -16.06 16.31 -27.34
N GLU A 40 -16.58 15.35 -28.11
CA GLU A 40 -16.33 15.07 -29.53
C GLU A 40 -14.89 14.59 -29.87
N GLY A 41 -14.68 13.56 -30.70
CA GLY A 41 -15.65 12.64 -31.31
C GLY A 41 -15.33 12.30 -32.78
N ALA A 42 -14.54 11.24 -32.97
CA ALA A 42 -14.35 10.45 -34.21
C ALA A 42 -13.93 11.15 -35.53
N GLY A 43 -12.90 10.56 -36.17
CA GLY A 43 -12.65 10.66 -37.62
C GLY A 43 -11.59 11.69 -38.05
N GLU A 44 -10.91 11.52 -39.18
CA GLU A 44 -10.74 10.34 -40.08
C GLU A 44 -9.33 10.46 -40.72
N ASP A 45 -8.73 9.33 -41.14
CA ASP A 45 -7.55 9.36 -42.01
C ASP A 45 -7.97 8.99 -43.45
N GLU A 46 -7.65 9.85 -44.43
CA GLU A 46 -8.18 9.79 -45.80
C GLU A 46 -7.23 9.02 -46.73
N LEU A 47 -7.72 8.00 -47.47
CA LEU A 47 -7.18 7.61 -48.79
C LEU A 47 -8.08 6.64 -49.60
N THR A 48 -8.85 7.20 -50.55
CA THR A 48 -9.30 6.68 -51.87
C THR A 48 -9.09 5.19 -52.23
N GLU A 49 -10.07 4.40 -52.69
CA GLU A 49 -10.77 4.53 -54.00
C GLU A 49 -12.10 3.70 -54.08
N THR A 50 -12.86 3.84 -55.18
CA THR A 50 -14.19 3.22 -55.43
C THR A 50 -14.38 2.93 -56.94
N PRO A 51 -15.48 2.29 -57.42
CA PRO A 51 -16.22 1.11 -56.93
C PRO A 51 -16.57 0.09 -58.06
N THR A 52 -17.20 -1.04 -57.74
CA THR A 52 -18.30 -1.64 -58.56
C THR A 52 -19.20 -2.59 -57.73
N PRO A 53 -20.49 -2.80 -58.10
CA PRO A 53 -21.49 -3.36 -57.18
C PRO A 53 -21.88 -4.83 -57.42
N GLU A 54 -22.52 -5.44 -56.41
CA GLU A 54 -23.28 -6.69 -56.52
C GLU A 54 -24.57 -6.54 -57.36
N THR A 55 -25.17 -7.67 -57.79
CA THR A 55 -26.63 -7.87 -57.58
C THR A 55 -27.13 -9.32 -57.77
N LYS A 56 -27.98 -9.75 -56.82
CA LYS A 56 -29.09 -10.74 -56.91
C LYS A 56 -28.83 -12.26 -56.83
N SER A 57 -29.27 -12.79 -55.69
CA SER A 57 -29.97 -14.07 -55.46
C SER A 57 -31.00 -14.45 -56.56
N ASP A 58 -31.17 -15.76 -56.83
CA ASP A 58 -32.40 -16.50 -56.44
C ASP A 58 -32.46 -17.98 -56.91
N LYS A 59 -33.15 -18.82 -56.11
CA LYS A 59 -33.83 -20.10 -56.46
C LYS A 59 -32.98 -21.35 -56.83
N GLU A 60 -33.44 -22.61 -56.68
CA GLU A 60 -34.44 -23.26 -55.77
C GLU A 60 -34.45 -24.81 -55.99
N THR A 61 -34.88 -25.60 -54.98
CA THR A 61 -35.59 -26.91 -55.09
C THR A 61 -34.95 -28.16 -55.77
N ASP A 62 -34.59 -29.15 -54.93
CA ASP A 62 -35.35 -30.41 -54.67
C ASP A 62 -34.79 -31.83 -54.99
N LYS A 63 -35.05 -32.71 -54.01
CA LYS A 63 -35.09 -34.20 -53.93
C LYS A 63 -34.68 -35.09 -55.12
N GLN A 64 -33.83 -36.08 -54.82
CA GLN A 64 -34.19 -37.52 -54.68
C GLN A 64 -32.98 -38.27 -54.09
N LYS A 65 -33.03 -38.98 -52.95
CA LYS A 65 -33.84 -40.15 -52.55
C LYS A 65 -33.67 -41.38 -53.47
N SER A 66 -32.83 -42.31 -53.02
CA SER A 66 -32.93 -43.75 -53.30
C SER A 66 -32.44 -44.54 -52.09
N SER A 67 -33.07 -45.68 -51.81
CA SER A 67 -32.85 -46.50 -50.61
C SER A 67 -32.54 -47.94 -51.00
N LYS A 68 -31.60 -48.59 -50.30
CA LYS A 68 -31.62 -50.06 -50.22
C LYS A 68 -30.92 -50.59 -48.97
N GLU A 69 -31.64 -51.42 -48.21
CA GLU A 69 -31.13 -52.21 -47.10
C GLU A 69 -30.47 -53.51 -47.61
N THR A 70 -29.54 -54.07 -46.84
CA THR A 70 -29.20 -55.51 -46.85
C THR A 70 -28.58 -55.85 -45.51
N GLU A 71 -29.21 -56.73 -44.73
CA GLU A 71 -28.61 -57.30 -43.52
C GLU A 71 -27.64 -58.44 -43.87
N THR A 72 -26.50 -58.50 -43.17
CA THR A 72 -25.87 -59.75 -42.70
C THR A 72 -24.95 -59.39 -41.54
N SER A 73 -24.99 -60.17 -40.46
CA SER A 73 -24.07 -60.05 -39.32
C SER A 73 -22.73 -60.74 -39.61
N ASP A 74 -21.63 -60.16 -39.12
CA ASP A 74 -20.76 -60.93 -38.23
C ASP A 74 -20.01 -60.00 -37.27
N SER A 75 -19.37 -60.60 -36.26
CA SER A 75 -18.60 -59.91 -35.21
C SER A 75 -17.13 -59.77 -35.58
N ASP A 76 -16.57 -58.56 -35.45
CA ASP A 76 -15.20 -58.43 -34.92
C ASP A 76 -14.99 -57.11 -34.17
N SER A 77 -13.93 -57.07 -33.36
CA SER A 77 -13.62 -56.02 -32.39
C SER A 77 -12.42 -55.19 -32.84
N GLU A 78 -12.64 -54.07 -33.52
CA GLU A 78 -11.59 -53.07 -33.74
C GLU A 78 -11.73 -51.89 -32.76
N ASP A 79 -10.66 -51.69 -32.00
CA ASP A 79 -10.48 -50.61 -31.04
C ASP A 79 -10.39 -49.27 -31.77
N LYS A 80 -11.33 -48.37 -31.49
CA LYS A 80 -11.24 -46.97 -31.88
C LYS A 80 -10.82 -46.15 -30.68
N THR A 81 -9.52 -45.91 -30.56
CA THR A 81 -9.04 -44.67 -29.98
C THR A 81 -9.64 -43.51 -30.79
N GLU A 82 -10.58 -42.79 -30.19
CA GLU A 82 -10.91 -41.45 -30.64
C GLU A 82 -9.69 -40.59 -30.31
N GLU A 83 -8.86 -40.30 -31.33
CA GLU A 83 -8.02 -39.10 -31.30
C GLU A 83 -8.97 -37.90 -31.30
N THR A 84 -9.39 -37.49 -30.10
CA THR A 84 -9.78 -36.10 -29.88
C THR A 84 -8.57 -35.26 -30.22
N THR A 85 -8.58 -34.68 -31.41
CA THR A 85 -7.75 -33.52 -31.71
C THR A 85 -8.12 -32.45 -30.70
N GLU A 86 -7.25 -32.22 -29.72
CA GLU A 86 -7.31 -31.00 -28.93
C GLU A 86 -7.33 -29.83 -29.92
N ALA A 87 -8.37 -28.99 -29.82
CA ALA A 87 -8.27 -27.67 -30.41
C ALA A 87 -7.13 -26.95 -29.68
N SER A 88 -6.24 -26.30 -30.42
CA SER A 88 -5.22 -25.45 -29.84
C SER A 88 -5.93 -24.35 -29.04
N ARG A 89 -5.88 -24.45 -27.71
CA ARG A 89 -6.43 -23.47 -26.79
C ARG A 89 -5.65 -22.16 -26.95
N GLU A 90 -6.30 -21.04 -26.73
CA GLU A 90 -5.65 -19.74 -26.75
C GLU A 90 -4.79 -19.59 -25.50
N LYS A 91 -3.51 -19.25 -25.66
CA LYS A 91 -2.57 -19.12 -24.53
C LYS A 91 -2.71 -17.76 -23.87
N ILE A 92 -2.87 -17.74 -22.55
CA ILE A 92 -2.88 -16.52 -21.74
C ILE A 92 -1.68 -16.58 -20.79
N ALA A 93 -0.77 -15.62 -20.92
CA ALA A 93 0.47 -15.58 -20.17
C ALA A 93 0.30 -14.76 -18.88
N VAL A 94 0.47 -15.39 -17.72
CA VAL A 94 0.35 -14.73 -16.41
C VAL A 94 1.73 -14.71 -15.74
N LEU A 95 2.35 -13.54 -15.67
CA LEU A 95 3.73 -13.38 -15.19
C LEU A 95 3.74 -12.72 -13.81
N LEU A 96 4.19 -13.49 -12.81
CA LEU A 96 4.12 -13.14 -11.39
C LEU A 96 5.53 -13.03 -10.78
N PRO A 97 5.77 -12.11 -9.83
CA PRO A 97 7.10 -11.91 -9.26
C PRO A 97 7.74 -13.14 -8.60
N ASN A 98 6.99 -13.99 -7.91
CA ASN A 98 7.49 -15.21 -7.23
C ASN A 98 6.34 -16.14 -6.81
N GLU A 99 6.64 -17.41 -6.50
CA GLU A 99 5.62 -18.37 -6.03
C GLU A 99 5.10 -18.02 -4.61
N GLU A 100 5.97 -17.58 -3.70
CA GLU A 100 5.69 -17.42 -2.26
C GLU A 100 4.58 -16.40 -1.92
N LYS A 101 4.52 -15.23 -2.57
CA LYS A 101 3.40 -14.26 -2.39
C LYS A 101 2.17 -14.70 -3.20
N TRP A 102 2.35 -15.14 -4.44
CA TRP A 102 1.31 -15.11 -5.48
C TRP A 102 0.68 -16.48 -5.80
N THR A 103 0.90 -17.51 -4.97
CA THR A 103 0.31 -18.86 -5.19
C THR A 103 -1.21 -18.81 -5.32
N ARG A 104 -1.92 -18.00 -4.50
CA ARG A 104 -3.39 -17.90 -4.57
C ARG A 104 -3.87 -17.29 -5.89
N ASP A 105 -3.26 -16.18 -6.31
CA ASP A 105 -3.54 -15.52 -7.59
C ASP A 105 -3.32 -16.50 -8.75
N ALA A 106 -2.21 -17.25 -8.71
CA ALA A 106 -1.85 -18.22 -9.73
C ALA A 106 -2.79 -19.43 -9.80
N ASP A 107 -3.19 -19.98 -8.66
CA ASP A 107 -4.15 -21.10 -8.60
C ASP A 107 -5.53 -20.67 -9.11
N GLU A 108 -5.99 -19.47 -8.78
CA GLU A 108 -7.28 -18.95 -9.25
C GLU A 108 -7.25 -18.59 -10.74
N PHE A 109 -6.27 -17.79 -11.20
CA PHE A 109 -6.07 -17.53 -12.63
C PHE A 109 -6.01 -18.81 -13.45
N LYS A 110 -5.32 -19.83 -12.94
CA LYS A 110 -5.27 -21.12 -13.62
C LYS A 110 -6.65 -21.77 -13.69
N SER A 111 -7.45 -21.73 -12.63
CA SER A 111 -8.79 -22.33 -12.62
C SER A 111 -9.73 -21.62 -13.58
N THR A 112 -9.83 -20.29 -13.52
CA THR A 112 -10.73 -19.50 -14.37
C THR A 112 -10.33 -19.59 -15.84
N LEU A 113 -9.05 -19.45 -16.18
CA LEU A 113 -8.55 -19.67 -17.54
C LEU A 113 -8.75 -21.12 -18.02
N GLU A 114 -8.64 -22.14 -17.15
CA GLU A 114 -8.92 -23.53 -17.53
C GLU A 114 -10.42 -23.79 -17.77
N ASP A 115 -11.33 -23.13 -17.06
CA ASP A 115 -12.78 -23.27 -17.21
C ASP A 115 -13.32 -22.52 -18.45
N ASP A 116 -12.85 -21.29 -18.72
CA ASP A 116 -13.32 -20.49 -19.88
C ASP A 116 -12.63 -20.85 -21.22
N GLY A 117 -11.67 -21.79 -21.20
CA GLY A 117 -11.18 -22.48 -22.39
C GLY A 117 -9.75 -22.13 -22.83
N TYR A 118 -9.05 -21.28 -22.09
CA TYR A 118 -7.67 -20.86 -22.34
C TYR A 118 -6.61 -21.88 -21.88
N GLU A 119 -5.39 -21.80 -22.42
CA GLU A 119 -4.20 -22.47 -21.87
C GLU A 119 -3.45 -21.47 -20.97
N PRO A 120 -3.58 -21.55 -19.62
CA PRO A 120 -2.85 -20.65 -18.73
C PRO A 120 -1.36 -20.98 -18.71
N VAL A 121 -0.54 -19.99 -19.04
CA VAL A 121 0.92 -20.06 -18.94
C VAL A 121 1.38 -19.21 -17.77
N ILE A 122 1.36 -19.79 -16.58
CA ILE A 122 1.80 -19.14 -15.34
C ILE A 122 3.32 -19.22 -15.23
N GLU A 123 4.01 -18.07 -15.14
CA GLU A 123 5.47 -17.99 -15.04
C GLU A 123 5.93 -17.09 -13.89
N TYR A 124 6.80 -17.63 -13.03
CA TYR A 124 7.33 -16.93 -11.86
C TYR A 124 8.72 -16.35 -12.10
N ALA A 125 8.91 -15.05 -11.84
CA ALA A 125 10.16 -14.33 -12.13
C ALA A 125 11.24 -14.44 -11.03
N GLU A 126 10.95 -15.06 -9.89
CA GLU A 126 11.83 -15.18 -8.71
C GLU A 126 12.44 -13.84 -8.23
N ASN A 127 11.66 -12.78 -8.37
CA ASN A 127 12.02 -11.38 -8.12
C ASN A 127 13.23 -10.89 -8.94
N ASP A 128 13.50 -11.49 -10.10
CA ASP A 128 14.52 -11.04 -11.06
C ASP A 128 13.85 -10.43 -12.31
N VAL A 129 14.01 -9.11 -12.48
CA VAL A 129 13.49 -8.34 -13.62
C VAL A 129 14.02 -8.87 -14.96
N SER A 130 15.26 -9.38 -14.99
CA SER A 130 15.87 -9.95 -16.19
C SER A 130 15.23 -11.30 -16.56
N ARG A 131 14.80 -12.09 -15.56
CA ARG A 131 14.01 -13.30 -15.78
C ARG A 131 12.63 -12.94 -16.32
N GLN A 132 11.94 -11.96 -15.74
CA GLN A 132 10.64 -11.48 -16.23
C GLN A 132 10.71 -10.96 -17.68
N VAL A 133 11.71 -10.14 -18.01
CA VAL A 133 11.99 -9.70 -19.38
C VAL A 133 12.24 -10.88 -20.33
N SER A 134 12.93 -11.93 -19.87
CA SER A 134 13.19 -13.13 -20.69
C SER A 134 11.91 -13.93 -20.95
N GLN A 135 11.06 -14.10 -19.94
CA GLN A 135 9.76 -14.78 -20.03
C GLN A 135 8.83 -14.04 -21.02
N ILE A 136 8.76 -12.71 -20.95
CA ILE A 136 7.99 -11.90 -21.92
C ILE A 136 8.51 -12.12 -23.34
N GLN A 137 9.83 -12.13 -23.56
CA GLN A 137 10.43 -12.35 -24.89
C GLN A 137 10.11 -13.74 -25.46
N GLU A 138 10.17 -14.78 -24.63
CA GLU A 138 9.86 -16.16 -25.02
C GLU A 138 8.37 -16.30 -25.39
N LEU A 139 7.47 -15.80 -24.55
CA LEU A 139 6.02 -15.90 -24.76
C LEU A 139 5.50 -14.97 -25.88
N THR A 140 6.18 -13.86 -26.15
CA THR A 140 5.91 -13.05 -27.35
C THR A 140 6.27 -13.82 -28.63
N ALA A 141 7.33 -14.63 -28.59
CA ALA A 141 7.74 -15.47 -29.71
C ALA A 141 6.93 -16.77 -29.84
N GLU A 142 6.14 -17.15 -28.82
CA GLU A 142 5.11 -18.18 -28.88
C GLU A 142 3.73 -17.66 -29.34
N GLU A 143 3.60 -16.35 -29.62
CA GLU A 143 2.36 -15.71 -30.12
C GLU A 143 1.15 -15.92 -29.15
N VAL A 144 1.36 -15.73 -27.84
CA VAL A 144 0.29 -15.78 -26.82
C VAL A 144 -0.79 -14.71 -27.06
N SER A 145 -2.05 -15.03 -26.73
CA SER A 145 -3.21 -14.18 -27.01
C SER A 145 -3.30 -12.95 -26.09
N ALA A 146 -2.77 -13.02 -24.86
CA ALA A 146 -2.69 -11.89 -23.94
C ALA A 146 -1.58 -12.08 -22.89
N PHE A 147 -1.14 -10.96 -22.31
CA PHE A 147 -0.26 -10.90 -21.15
C PHE A 147 -0.96 -10.26 -19.94
N VAL A 148 -1.07 -10.99 -18.83
CA VAL A 148 -1.31 -10.46 -17.49
C VAL A 148 0.03 -10.38 -16.75
N ILE A 149 0.39 -9.22 -16.22
CA ILE A 149 1.73 -9.02 -15.63
C ILE A 149 1.64 -8.24 -14.31
N ALA A 150 2.10 -8.86 -13.22
CA ALA A 150 2.54 -8.16 -12.02
C ALA A 150 4.05 -7.85 -12.14
N PRO A 151 4.48 -6.60 -12.27
CA PRO A 151 5.89 -6.28 -12.48
C PRO A 151 6.76 -6.55 -11.25
N VAL A 152 7.94 -7.15 -11.46
CA VAL A 152 9.01 -7.20 -10.43
C VAL A 152 9.59 -5.80 -10.17
N ASP A 153 9.64 -4.97 -11.21
CA ASP A 153 9.99 -3.55 -11.16
C ASP A 153 9.02 -2.81 -12.10
N PRO A 154 8.14 -1.93 -11.58
CA PRO A 154 7.20 -1.15 -12.38
C PRO A 154 7.83 -0.40 -13.57
N TYR A 155 9.10 -0.02 -13.49
CA TYR A 155 9.84 0.69 -14.55
C TYR A 155 10.72 -0.25 -15.41
N GLY A 156 10.91 -1.50 -14.99
CA GLY A 156 11.84 -2.44 -15.61
C GLY A 156 11.43 -2.97 -16.99
N LEU A 157 10.13 -2.96 -17.30
CA LEU A 157 9.58 -3.70 -18.46
C LEU A 157 9.44 -2.87 -19.76
N LYS A 158 9.64 -1.55 -19.71
CA LYS A 158 9.43 -0.61 -20.83
C LYS A 158 9.91 -1.14 -22.19
N SER A 159 11.18 -1.53 -22.27
CA SER A 159 11.84 -1.91 -23.54
C SER A 159 11.44 -3.27 -24.10
N VAL A 160 10.85 -4.17 -23.31
CA VAL A 160 10.35 -5.45 -23.82
C VAL A 160 8.88 -5.36 -24.24
N LEU A 161 8.10 -4.53 -23.56
CA LEU A 161 6.71 -4.26 -23.93
C LEU A 161 6.57 -3.46 -25.24
N GLU A 162 7.65 -2.81 -25.71
CA GLU A 162 7.74 -2.30 -27.09
C GLU A 162 7.57 -3.43 -28.11
N SER A 163 8.28 -4.56 -27.97
CA SER A 163 8.11 -5.72 -28.86
C SER A 163 6.78 -6.46 -28.69
N VAL A 164 6.22 -6.54 -27.47
CA VAL A 164 4.87 -7.10 -27.25
C VAL A 164 3.83 -6.31 -28.04
N LYS A 165 3.96 -4.98 -28.03
CA LYS A 165 3.06 -4.07 -28.76
C LYS A 165 3.26 -4.13 -30.28
N GLU A 166 4.49 -4.33 -30.76
CA GLU A 166 4.75 -4.56 -32.20
C GLU A 166 4.15 -5.89 -32.70
N ALA A 167 3.93 -6.87 -31.81
CA ALA A 167 3.19 -8.10 -32.08
C ALA A 167 1.66 -7.96 -31.88
N GLU A 168 1.16 -6.76 -31.58
CA GLU A 168 -0.26 -6.42 -31.32
C GLU A 168 -0.92 -7.14 -30.11
N ILE A 169 -0.15 -7.89 -29.31
CA ILE A 169 -0.62 -8.61 -28.12
C ILE A 169 -1.05 -7.63 -27.01
N PRO A 170 -2.24 -7.77 -26.40
CA PRO A 170 -2.69 -6.92 -25.29
C PRO A 170 -1.94 -7.22 -23.98
N VAL A 171 -1.73 -6.17 -23.19
CA VAL A 171 -1.05 -6.24 -21.87
C VAL A 171 -1.95 -5.66 -20.79
N PHE A 172 -2.21 -6.45 -19.76
CA PHE A 172 -2.99 -6.10 -18.57
C PHE A 172 -2.03 -6.03 -17.39
N SER A 173 -2.05 -4.91 -16.66
CA SER A 173 -1.25 -4.73 -15.45
C SER A 173 -2.01 -5.30 -14.24
N TYR A 174 -1.33 -5.99 -13.33
CA TYR A 174 -1.97 -6.72 -12.22
C TYR A 174 -1.34 -6.35 -10.86
N ASP A 175 -2.17 -5.96 -9.89
CA ASP A 175 -1.86 -5.47 -8.53
C ASP A 175 -1.02 -4.18 -8.47
N ASP A 176 0.06 -4.13 -9.25
CA ASP A 176 0.97 -2.99 -9.48
C ASP A 176 0.90 -2.47 -10.94
N LEU A 177 1.06 -1.16 -11.11
CA LEU A 177 0.98 -0.48 -12.40
C LEU A 177 2.32 -0.47 -13.15
N ILE A 178 2.37 -0.99 -14.38
CA ILE A 178 3.56 -0.91 -15.23
C ILE A 178 3.71 0.50 -15.82
N MET A 179 4.83 1.12 -15.50
CA MET A 179 5.13 2.52 -15.77
C MET A 179 5.85 2.72 -17.11
N ASP A 180 5.91 3.98 -17.54
CA ASP A 180 6.78 4.47 -18.61
C ASP A 180 6.48 3.88 -20.01
N THR A 181 5.37 3.14 -20.20
CA THR A 181 5.01 2.43 -21.43
C THR A 181 3.63 2.83 -21.97
N ASN A 182 3.40 2.67 -23.28
CA ASN A 182 2.07 2.78 -23.88
C ASN A 182 1.50 1.43 -24.38
N ALA A 183 2.07 0.31 -23.92
CA ALA A 183 1.61 -1.05 -24.23
C ALA A 183 0.42 -1.51 -23.36
N VAL A 184 0.41 -1.13 -22.08
CA VAL A 184 -0.67 -1.46 -21.13
C VAL A 184 -2.02 -1.00 -21.69
N LYS A 185 -2.99 -1.92 -21.73
CA LYS A 185 -4.38 -1.68 -22.10
C LYS A 185 -5.14 -1.16 -20.88
N TYR A 186 -5.26 -2.02 -19.86
CA TYR A 186 -5.99 -1.81 -18.61
C TYR A 186 -5.15 -2.24 -17.40
N TYR A 187 -5.66 -1.96 -16.20
CA TYR A 187 -5.02 -2.26 -14.91
C TYR A 187 -6.08 -2.74 -13.92
N VAL A 188 -5.76 -3.76 -13.11
CA VAL A 188 -6.62 -4.26 -12.04
C VAL A 188 -5.85 -4.26 -10.71
N THR A 189 -6.43 -3.67 -9.67
CA THR A 189 -5.82 -3.51 -8.33
C THR A 189 -6.91 -3.26 -7.27
N PHE A 190 -6.58 -3.25 -5.99
CA PHE A 190 -7.48 -2.79 -4.91
C PHE A 190 -7.41 -1.28 -4.64
N GLY A 191 -6.36 -0.61 -5.12
CA GLY A 191 -6.15 0.83 -5.02
C GLY A 191 -5.84 1.33 -3.61
N GLY A 192 -4.56 1.51 -3.29
CA GLY A 192 -4.10 1.90 -1.95
C GLY A 192 -4.86 3.09 -1.33
N ARG A 193 -5.23 4.12 -2.12
CA ARG A 193 -5.97 5.29 -1.65
C ARG A 193 -7.36 4.95 -1.09
N GLN A 194 -8.07 4.02 -1.72
CA GLN A 194 -9.39 3.54 -1.25
C GLN A 194 -9.25 2.84 0.11
N ILE A 195 -8.25 1.97 0.24
CA ILE A 195 -7.90 1.28 1.50
C ILE A 195 -7.53 2.30 2.59
N GLY A 196 -6.71 3.31 2.26
CA GLY A 196 -6.36 4.40 3.19
C GLY A 196 -7.58 5.14 3.73
N GLN A 197 -8.50 5.53 2.84
CA GLN A 197 -9.74 6.18 3.24
C GLN A 197 -10.65 5.25 4.05
N MET A 198 -10.65 3.95 3.77
CA MET A 198 -11.42 2.94 4.51
C MET A 198 -10.91 2.79 5.95
N ILE A 199 -9.60 2.70 6.14
CA ILE A 199 -8.95 2.68 7.48
C ILE A 199 -9.30 3.98 8.24
N GLY A 200 -9.19 5.14 7.60
CA GLY A 200 -9.54 6.43 8.20
C GLY A 200 -11.01 6.51 8.64
N LYS A 201 -11.95 6.06 7.79
CA LYS A 201 -13.39 6.03 8.10
C LYS A 201 -13.69 5.11 9.29
N LYS A 202 -13.05 3.93 9.35
CA LYS A 202 -13.22 2.98 10.48
C LYS A 202 -12.65 3.53 11.79
N ILE A 203 -11.55 4.29 11.77
CA ILE A 203 -11.04 5.00 12.95
C ILE A 203 -12.05 6.05 13.44
N ILE A 204 -12.57 6.89 12.53
CA ILE A 204 -13.57 7.94 12.87
C ILE A 204 -14.82 7.33 13.52
N GLU A 205 -15.34 6.24 12.95
CA GLU A 205 -16.48 5.50 13.49
C GLU A 205 -16.16 4.91 14.87
N SER A 206 -15.07 4.16 14.98
CA SER A 206 -14.80 3.31 16.15
C SER A 206 -14.34 4.10 17.39
N GLU A 207 -13.68 5.24 17.21
CA GLU A 207 -13.33 6.19 18.29
C GLU A 207 -14.39 7.29 18.50
N GLU A 208 -15.48 7.24 17.74
CA GLU A 208 -16.56 8.24 17.73
C GLU A 208 -16.05 9.69 17.59
N LEU A 209 -15.07 9.93 16.69
CA LEU A 209 -14.25 11.16 16.71
C LEU A 209 -15.06 12.47 16.60
N ASP A 210 -16.18 12.49 15.88
CA ASP A 210 -17.07 13.66 15.85
C ASP A 210 -17.66 14.01 17.24
N LYS A 211 -17.87 13.02 18.12
CA LYS A 211 -18.30 13.26 19.51
C LYS A 211 -17.15 13.74 20.38
N VAL A 212 -15.93 13.23 20.16
CA VAL A 212 -14.69 13.72 20.83
C VAL A 212 -14.49 15.20 20.49
N ARG A 213 -14.64 15.55 19.21
CA ARG A 213 -14.65 16.91 18.66
C ARG A 213 -15.75 17.80 19.25
N GLU A 214 -17.00 17.33 19.31
CA GLU A 214 -18.11 18.06 19.93
C GLU A 214 -17.87 18.33 21.43
N ALA A 215 -17.31 17.35 22.15
CA ALA A 215 -16.93 17.46 23.56
C ALA A 215 -15.71 18.39 23.78
N LYS A 216 -14.89 18.59 22.74
CA LYS A 216 -13.58 19.27 22.78
C LYS A 216 -12.56 18.52 23.62
N GLU A 217 -12.62 17.20 23.53
CA GLU A 217 -11.61 16.28 24.01
C GLU A 217 -10.63 15.95 22.86
N SER A 218 -9.62 15.12 23.14
CA SER A 218 -8.67 14.65 22.13
C SER A 218 -8.41 13.16 22.31
N ARG A 219 -8.08 12.48 21.22
CA ARG A 219 -7.44 11.16 21.18
C ARG A 219 -6.01 11.30 20.67
N THR A 220 -5.11 10.44 21.12
CA THR A 220 -3.71 10.42 20.71
C THR A 220 -3.44 9.27 19.75
N ILE A 221 -2.77 9.57 18.64
CA ILE A 221 -2.61 8.66 17.49
C ILE A 221 -1.16 8.62 17.03
N GLU A 222 -0.63 7.43 16.74
CA GLU A 222 0.71 7.26 16.17
C GLU A 222 0.64 6.39 14.90
N PHE A 223 1.53 6.65 13.93
CA PHE A 223 1.39 6.13 12.55
C PHE A 223 2.60 5.27 12.11
N PHE A 224 2.31 4.08 11.56
CA PHE A 224 3.29 3.11 11.05
C PHE A 224 2.89 2.66 9.64
N MET A 225 3.24 3.48 8.65
CA MET A 225 2.81 3.30 7.26
C MET A 225 3.71 2.31 6.50
N GLY A 226 3.34 2.02 5.26
CA GLY A 226 4.05 1.06 4.40
C GLY A 226 5.44 1.52 3.95
N SER A 227 6.00 0.84 2.94
CA SER A 227 7.38 1.11 2.53
C SER A 227 7.55 2.44 1.80
N LEU A 228 8.72 3.07 1.99
CA LEU A 228 9.10 4.32 1.30
C LEU A 228 9.56 4.09 -0.16
N ASP A 229 9.80 2.85 -0.55
CA ASP A 229 10.10 2.42 -1.93
C ASP A 229 8.89 1.78 -2.65
N ASP A 230 7.67 2.10 -2.19
CA ASP A 230 6.40 1.47 -2.62
C ASP A 230 5.32 2.55 -2.89
N THR A 231 4.71 2.52 -4.08
CA THR A 231 3.73 3.52 -4.52
C THR A 231 2.34 3.30 -3.91
N GLN A 232 1.92 2.05 -3.71
CA GLN A 232 0.63 1.72 -3.11
C GLN A 232 0.61 2.10 -1.62
N ALA A 233 1.74 1.96 -0.92
CA ALA A 233 1.94 2.47 0.44
C ALA A 233 1.78 4.00 0.54
N LEU A 234 2.29 4.76 -0.44
CA LEU A 234 2.11 6.22 -0.50
C LEU A 234 0.64 6.59 -0.77
N PHE A 235 -0.04 5.88 -1.67
CA PHE A 235 -1.47 6.09 -1.93
C PHE A 235 -2.32 5.77 -0.70
N LEU A 236 -2.02 4.69 0.04
CA LEU A 236 -2.68 4.36 1.32
C LEU A 236 -2.50 5.47 2.37
N TYR A 237 -1.27 5.95 2.55
CA TYR A 237 -1.02 7.11 3.43
C TYR A 237 -1.82 8.35 2.99
N ASN A 238 -1.87 8.66 1.69
CA ASN A 238 -2.59 9.82 1.19
C ASN A 238 -4.11 9.71 1.45
N GLY A 239 -4.73 8.57 1.13
CA GLY A 239 -6.16 8.35 1.39
C GLY A 239 -6.53 8.35 2.89
N LEU A 240 -5.63 7.86 3.73
CA LEU A 240 -5.76 7.94 5.19
C LEU A 240 -5.74 9.39 5.66
N MET A 241 -4.78 10.20 5.20
CA MET A 241 -4.66 11.60 5.59
C MET A 241 -5.80 12.45 5.03
N GLU A 242 -6.25 12.23 3.79
CA GLU A 242 -7.47 12.84 3.23
C GLU A 242 -8.70 12.69 4.13
N THR A 243 -8.74 11.60 4.91
CA THR A 243 -9.85 11.27 5.81
C THR A 243 -9.62 11.79 7.24
N LEU A 244 -8.38 11.80 7.73
CA LEU A 244 -8.06 12.18 9.12
C LEU A 244 -7.58 13.62 9.32
N GLN A 245 -7.19 14.34 8.25
CA GLN A 245 -6.55 15.67 8.35
C GLN A 245 -7.41 16.67 9.13
N GLU A 246 -8.73 16.69 8.92
CA GLU A 246 -9.61 17.64 9.61
C GLU A 246 -9.67 17.45 11.14
N TYR A 247 -9.40 16.24 11.64
CA TYR A 247 -9.31 15.92 13.07
C TYR A 247 -7.91 16.20 13.63
N LEU A 248 -6.87 16.09 12.80
CA LEU A 248 -5.50 16.47 13.15
C LEU A 248 -5.35 18.01 13.21
N ASP A 249 -6.00 18.73 12.30
CA ASP A 249 -5.96 20.19 12.19
C ASP A 249 -6.71 20.91 13.32
N ASP A 250 -7.83 20.34 13.80
CA ASP A 250 -8.62 20.91 14.90
C ASP A 250 -8.16 20.46 16.31
N GLY A 251 -7.31 19.42 16.38
CA GLY A 251 -6.76 18.87 17.63
C GLY A 251 -7.62 17.78 18.28
N THR A 252 -8.64 17.27 17.60
CA THR A 252 -9.39 16.06 18.03
C THR A 252 -8.49 14.83 17.98
N LEU A 253 -7.60 14.72 16.99
CA LEU A 253 -6.50 13.78 16.94
C LEU A 253 -5.16 14.48 17.21
N VAL A 254 -4.33 13.88 18.05
CA VAL A 254 -3.02 14.43 18.43
C VAL A 254 -1.93 13.38 18.29
N CYS A 255 -1.10 13.50 17.24
CA CYS A 255 0.16 12.76 17.15
C CYS A 255 1.19 13.39 18.10
N LYS A 256 1.51 12.70 19.21
CA LYS A 256 2.43 13.24 20.23
C LYS A 256 3.87 13.26 19.72
N SER A 257 4.26 12.29 18.89
CA SER A 257 5.59 12.27 18.28
C SER A 257 5.79 13.36 17.22
N GLY A 258 4.71 13.92 16.68
CA GLY A 258 4.72 14.85 15.56
C GLY A 258 5.08 14.20 14.21
N LYS A 259 5.26 12.88 14.17
CA LYS A 259 5.54 12.10 12.95
C LYS A 259 4.25 11.97 12.16
N LEU A 260 4.10 12.83 11.15
CA LEU A 260 2.89 12.95 10.35
C LEU A 260 3.12 12.80 8.85
N SER A 261 4.33 13.02 8.33
CA SER A 261 4.61 12.84 6.89
C SER A 261 4.81 11.36 6.53
N PHE A 262 4.71 11.02 5.25
CA PHE A 262 5.04 9.68 4.77
C PHE A 262 6.49 9.30 5.11
N ASP A 263 7.45 10.22 4.95
CA ASP A 263 8.87 10.02 5.31
C ASP A 263 9.07 9.70 6.80
N ASP A 264 8.30 10.34 7.70
CA ASP A 264 8.37 10.11 9.15
C ASP A 264 7.72 8.77 9.57
N THR A 265 6.65 8.38 8.88
CA THR A 265 5.73 7.32 9.30
C THR A 265 5.94 5.99 8.57
N GLY A 266 6.48 6.02 7.35
CA GLY A 266 6.73 4.85 6.51
C GLY A 266 7.82 3.92 7.05
N ILE A 267 7.59 2.61 6.92
CA ILE A 267 8.46 1.54 7.39
C ILE A 267 9.10 0.86 6.18
N LEU A 268 10.31 1.31 5.83
CA LEU A 268 11.08 0.80 4.69
C LEU A 268 11.15 -0.74 4.67
N ARG A 269 10.84 -1.30 3.50
CA ARG A 269 10.72 -2.72 3.15
C ARG A 269 9.80 -3.51 4.06
N TRP A 270 8.71 -2.87 4.51
CA TRP A 270 7.68 -3.48 5.34
C TRP A 270 8.28 -4.15 6.60
N SER A 271 9.40 -3.61 7.11
CA SER A 271 10.26 -4.28 8.11
C SER A 271 9.63 -4.31 9.50
N LYS A 272 9.14 -5.49 9.90
CA LYS A 272 8.68 -5.79 11.28
C LYS A 272 9.68 -5.32 12.35
N SER A 273 10.98 -5.51 12.11
CA SER A 273 12.04 -5.10 13.04
C SER A 273 12.17 -3.58 13.18
N THR A 274 11.94 -2.85 12.09
CA THR A 274 11.98 -1.37 12.04
C THR A 274 10.72 -0.79 12.68
N ALA A 275 9.55 -1.38 12.43
CA ALA A 275 8.31 -1.01 13.11
C ALA A 275 8.43 -1.16 14.64
N LYS A 276 8.91 -2.32 15.12
CA LYS A 276 9.10 -2.57 16.56
C LYS A 276 10.06 -1.56 17.20
N SER A 277 11.20 -1.31 16.53
CA SER A 277 12.21 -0.36 17.03
C SER A 277 11.66 1.07 17.12
N ARG A 278 10.90 1.52 16.10
CA ARG A 278 10.25 2.84 16.08
C ARG A 278 9.10 2.93 17.11
N ALA A 279 8.38 1.84 17.37
CA ALA A 279 7.35 1.79 18.40
C ALA A 279 7.94 1.93 19.81
N ALA A 280 9.04 1.22 20.11
CA ALA A 280 9.76 1.37 21.37
C ALA A 280 10.29 2.80 21.57
N GLU A 281 10.87 3.42 20.54
CA GLU A 281 11.32 4.82 20.55
C GLU A 281 10.18 5.80 20.86
N ILE A 282 9.02 5.64 20.21
CA ILE A 282 7.86 6.51 20.40
C ILE A 282 7.26 6.33 21.80
N LEU A 283 7.14 5.09 22.29
CA LEU A 283 6.64 4.80 23.63
C LEU A 283 7.57 5.38 24.71
N GLU A 284 8.89 5.14 24.63
CA GLU A 284 9.87 5.68 25.59
C GLU A 284 9.86 7.23 25.63
N GLN A 285 9.78 7.88 24.46
CA GLN A 285 9.90 9.33 24.37
C GLN A 285 8.60 10.10 24.67
N PHE A 286 7.44 9.57 24.27
CA PHE A 286 6.16 10.32 24.28
C PHE A 286 5.09 9.70 25.20
N TYR A 287 5.28 8.47 25.68
CA TYR A 287 4.34 7.72 26.52
C TYR A 287 5.04 7.04 27.72
N PRO A 288 5.79 7.80 28.55
CA PRO A 288 6.53 7.24 29.69
C PRO A 288 5.63 6.64 30.78
N ASP A 289 6.27 5.97 31.75
CA ASP A 289 5.62 5.34 32.92
C ASP A 289 4.56 4.27 32.59
N GLY A 290 4.64 3.66 31.41
CA GLY A 290 3.72 2.60 30.95
C GLY A 290 2.43 3.11 30.32
N ALA A 291 2.41 4.36 29.85
CA ALA A 291 1.32 4.90 29.04
C ALA A 291 1.36 4.35 27.59
N ALA A 292 0.26 4.56 26.87
CA ALA A 292 0.13 4.26 25.44
C ALA A 292 -0.61 5.42 24.74
N PRO A 293 -0.56 5.51 23.40
CA PRO A 293 -1.57 6.23 22.64
C PRO A 293 -2.94 5.57 22.78
N ASP A 294 -3.99 6.30 22.39
CA ASP A 294 -5.34 5.74 22.27
C ASP A 294 -5.46 4.92 20.97
N ILE A 295 -4.77 5.35 19.90
CA ILE A 295 -4.82 4.76 18.56
C ILE A 295 -3.39 4.51 18.02
N ILE A 296 -3.15 3.36 17.40
CA ILE A 296 -1.97 3.14 16.56
C ILE A 296 -2.42 2.68 15.17
N CYS A 297 -2.30 3.58 14.21
CA CYS A 297 -2.68 3.32 12.83
C CYS A 297 -1.49 2.70 12.09
N THR A 298 -1.60 1.46 11.67
CA THR A 298 -0.61 0.79 10.82
C THR A 298 -1.16 0.56 9.42
N GLY A 299 -0.28 0.65 8.41
CA GLY A 299 -0.61 0.37 7.01
C GLY A 299 -0.41 -1.10 6.61
N PHE A 300 -0.09 -1.98 7.57
CA PHE A 300 0.12 -3.42 7.37
C PHE A 300 0.15 -4.21 8.69
N ASP A 301 -0.24 -5.48 8.59
CA ASP A 301 -0.38 -6.39 9.74
C ASP A 301 0.92 -6.78 10.46
N ASP A 302 2.08 -6.75 9.79
CA ASP A 302 3.35 -7.06 10.48
C ASP A 302 3.78 -5.90 11.38
N ALA A 303 3.49 -4.65 11.00
CA ALA A 303 3.64 -3.50 11.89
C ALA A 303 2.67 -3.55 13.06
N ALA A 304 1.43 -4.00 12.86
CA ALA A 304 0.48 -4.19 13.96
C ALA A 304 1.01 -5.19 14.99
N GLY A 305 1.54 -6.35 14.54
CA GLY A 305 2.21 -7.30 15.42
C GLY A 305 3.47 -6.74 16.10
N ALA A 306 4.31 -6.01 15.36
CA ALA A 306 5.52 -5.38 15.89
C ALA A 306 5.23 -4.33 16.99
N VAL A 307 4.17 -3.55 16.81
CA VAL A 307 3.67 -2.58 17.78
C VAL A 307 3.16 -3.29 19.03
N GLN A 308 2.40 -4.38 18.88
CA GLN A 308 1.91 -5.16 20.02
C GLN A 308 3.03 -5.77 20.85
N GLU A 309 4.13 -6.21 20.23
CA GLU A 309 5.32 -6.65 20.96
C GLU A 309 5.97 -5.49 21.74
N ALA A 310 6.12 -4.31 21.14
CA ALA A 310 6.70 -3.14 21.81
C ALA A 310 5.86 -2.62 22.97
N LEU A 311 4.52 -2.62 22.83
CA LEU A 311 3.58 -2.29 23.91
C LEU A 311 3.74 -3.22 25.11
N GLN A 312 3.81 -4.53 24.87
CA GLN A 312 4.01 -5.53 25.92
C GLN A 312 5.40 -5.42 26.58
N GLU A 313 6.45 -5.12 25.82
CA GLU A 313 7.79 -4.83 26.35
C GLU A 313 7.84 -3.53 27.18
N ALA A 314 7.00 -2.54 26.86
CA ALA A 314 6.78 -1.34 27.67
C ALA A 314 5.85 -1.57 28.90
N GLY A 315 5.29 -2.77 29.06
CA GLY A 315 4.42 -3.14 30.18
C GLY A 315 2.92 -2.88 29.98
N VAL A 316 2.50 -2.46 28.78
CA VAL A 316 1.09 -2.27 28.42
C VAL A 316 0.46 -3.65 28.15
N VAL A 317 -0.59 -3.99 28.89
CA VAL A 317 -1.18 -5.35 28.88
C VAL A 317 -2.38 -5.41 27.92
N PRO A 318 -2.43 -6.41 27.00
CA PRO A 318 -3.57 -6.61 26.10
C PRO A 318 -4.92 -6.69 26.83
N GLY A 319 -5.95 -6.06 26.24
CA GLY A 319 -7.31 -6.08 26.78
C GLY A 319 -7.52 -5.29 28.08
N THR A 320 -6.64 -4.35 28.39
CA THR A 320 -6.83 -3.36 29.48
C THR A 320 -7.27 -2.01 28.91
N ASP A 321 -7.82 -1.14 29.77
CA ASP A 321 -8.31 0.21 29.40
C ASP A 321 -7.24 1.15 28.80
N ILE A 322 -5.95 0.74 28.82
CA ILE A 322 -4.82 1.48 28.23
C ILE A 322 -4.25 0.78 26.97
N TRP A 323 -4.91 -0.26 26.47
CA TRP A 323 -4.52 -0.92 25.22
C TRP A 323 -5.09 -0.14 24.03
N PRO A 324 -4.25 0.32 23.08
CA PRO A 324 -4.70 1.14 21.97
C PRO A 324 -5.61 0.38 20.99
N MET A 325 -6.42 1.13 20.26
CA MET A 325 -6.97 0.68 18.99
C MET A 325 -5.83 0.50 17.98
N ILE A 326 -5.56 -0.74 17.57
CA ILE A 326 -4.52 -1.06 16.59
C ILE A 326 -5.19 -1.49 15.29
N THR A 327 -4.91 -0.75 14.20
CA THR A 327 -5.40 -1.09 12.85
C THR A 327 -4.46 -2.09 12.16
N GLY A 328 -4.83 -2.51 10.95
CA GLY A 328 -3.99 -3.33 10.09
C GLY A 328 -4.43 -3.27 8.64
N ASN A 329 -3.73 -4.02 7.80
CA ASN A 329 -4.01 -4.17 6.37
C ASN A 329 -3.36 -5.48 5.87
N GLY A 330 -4.08 -6.22 5.02
CA GLY A 330 -3.68 -7.50 4.43
C GLY A 330 -4.33 -8.75 5.03
N CYS A 331 -5.10 -8.62 6.12
CA CYS A 331 -5.73 -9.72 6.87
C CYS A 331 -4.88 -11.00 7.01
N LYS A 332 -3.60 -10.87 7.34
CA LYS A 332 -2.71 -12.03 7.51
C LYS A 332 -3.19 -12.94 8.64
N GLU A 333 -2.92 -14.24 8.55
CA GLU A 333 -3.25 -15.27 9.56
C GLU A 333 -3.08 -14.79 11.02
N ASP A 334 -1.88 -14.33 11.39
CA ASP A 334 -1.57 -13.82 12.74
C ASP A 334 -2.29 -12.52 13.10
N ALA A 335 -2.81 -11.75 12.14
CA ALA A 335 -3.68 -10.60 12.39
C ALA A 335 -5.13 -11.04 12.61
N VAL A 336 -5.64 -12.01 11.86
CA VAL A 336 -6.98 -12.57 12.08
C VAL A 336 -7.08 -13.18 13.49
N LYS A 337 -6.05 -13.91 13.94
CA LYS A 337 -5.95 -14.39 15.34
C LYS A 337 -6.02 -13.25 16.37
N ARG A 338 -5.37 -12.11 16.10
CA ARG A 338 -5.38 -10.91 16.96
C ARG A 338 -6.71 -10.15 16.93
N ILE A 339 -7.43 -10.20 15.81
CA ILE A 339 -8.79 -9.64 15.66
C ILE A 339 -9.80 -10.49 16.42
N ALA A 340 -9.80 -11.80 16.21
CA ALA A 340 -10.67 -12.75 16.89
C ALA A 340 -10.48 -12.76 18.43
N SER A 341 -9.23 -12.62 18.90
CA SER A 341 -8.90 -12.44 20.33
C SER A 341 -9.10 -11.02 20.86
N GLY A 342 -9.25 -10.02 19.98
CA GLY A 342 -9.52 -8.62 20.33
C GLY A 342 -8.29 -7.80 20.77
N THR A 343 -7.07 -8.19 20.38
CA THR A 343 -5.85 -7.39 20.60
C THR A 343 -5.49 -6.49 19.42
N GLN A 344 -6.02 -6.78 18.23
CA GLN A 344 -6.05 -5.89 17.07
C GLN A 344 -7.52 -5.53 16.79
N ALA A 345 -7.82 -4.28 16.44
CA ALA A 345 -9.19 -3.81 16.27
C ALA A 345 -9.78 -4.28 14.94
N PHE A 346 -9.03 -4.12 13.85
CA PHE A 346 -9.40 -4.57 12.51
C PHE A 346 -8.16 -4.73 11.61
N SER A 347 -8.38 -5.30 10.42
CA SER A 347 -7.49 -5.22 9.26
C SER A 347 -8.35 -4.99 8.01
N VAL A 348 -7.73 -4.74 6.85
CA VAL A 348 -8.43 -4.66 5.56
C VAL A 348 -8.10 -5.90 4.75
N PHE A 349 -9.13 -6.56 4.23
CA PHE A 349 -9.06 -7.74 3.39
C PHE A 349 -9.15 -7.34 1.92
N MET A 350 -8.36 -8.05 1.12
CA MET A 350 -8.20 -7.91 -0.32
C MET A 350 -8.12 -9.36 -0.81
N ASP A 351 -9.18 -9.89 -1.41
CA ASP A 351 -9.20 -11.29 -1.82
C ASP A 351 -8.47 -11.45 -3.14
N SER A 352 -7.26 -12.01 -3.12
CA SER A 352 -6.44 -12.23 -4.31
C SER A 352 -7.16 -13.03 -5.41
N ARG A 353 -8.21 -13.77 -5.05
CA ARG A 353 -9.08 -14.50 -5.99
C ARG A 353 -10.00 -13.55 -6.74
N GLU A 354 -10.72 -12.66 -6.04
CA GLU A 354 -11.54 -11.61 -6.65
C GLU A 354 -10.71 -10.68 -7.56
N LEU A 355 -9.43 -10.48 -7.25
CA LEU A 355 -8.50 -9.75 -8.12
C LEU A 355 -8.14 -10.53 -9.40
N ALA A 356 -7.84 -11.82 -9.28
CA ALA A 356 -7.53 -12.70 -10.40
C ALA A 356 -8.74 -12.90 -11.32
N ASP A 357 -9.90 -13.25 -10.76
CA ASP A 357 -11.19 -13.38 -11.44
C ASP A 357 -11.52 -12.14 -12.27
N GLN A 358 -11.42 -10.95 -11.66
CA GLN A 358 -11.76 -9.70 -12.33
C GLN A 358 -10.78 -9.35 -13.46
N CYS A 359 -9.50 -9.74 -13.33
CA CYS A 359 -8.51 -9.59 -14.40
C CYS A 359 -8.67 -10.65 -15.50
N GLU A 360 -9.17 -11.85 -15.19
CA GLU A 360 -9.50 -12.86 -16.19
C GLU A 360 -10.73 -12.42 -17.01
N GLU A 361 -11.82 -12.00 -16.36
CA GLU A 361 -13.01 -11.47 -17.04
C GLU A 361 -12.63 -10.29 -17.95
N MET A 362 -11.74 -9.42 -17.50
CA MET A 362 -11.22 -8.30 -18.28
C MET A 362 -10.39 -8.73 -19.51
N VAL A 363 -9.66 -9.85 -19.43
CA VAL A 363 -8.95 -10.46 -20.57
C VAL A 363 -9.96 -11.07 -21.55
N ASN A 364 -10.91 -11.85 -21.05
CA ASN A 364 -11.91 -12.56 -21.83
C ASN A 364 -12.83 -11.58 -22.60
N VAL A 365 -13.38 -10.57 -21.92
CA VAL A 365 -14.20 -9.52 -22.55
C VAL A 365 -13.40 -8.75 -23.61
N TYR A 366 -12.10 -8.48 -23.39
CA TYR A 366 -11.27 -7.82 -24.40
C TYR A 366 -10.98 -8.69 -25.63
N LEU A 367 -10.90 -10.02 -25.48
CA LEU A 367 -10.61 -10.95 -26.58
C LEU A 367 -11.87 -11.35 -27.37
N HIS A 368 -12.99 -11.62 -26.67
CA HIS A 368 -14.19 -12.26 -27.24
C HIS A 368 -15.50 -11.50 -27.00
N GLY A 369 -15.49 -10.39 -26.26
CA GLY A 369 -16.68 -9.58 -25.97
C GLY A 369 -17.21 -8.76 -27.17
N GLU A 370 -18.44 -8.26 -27.05
CA GLU A 370 -19.02 -7.28 -27.99
C GLU A 370 -18.70 -5.81 -27.63
N ASP A 371 -18.27 -5.55 -26.40
CA ASP A 371 -17.96 -4.24 -25.81
C ASP A 371 -16.57 -4.25 -25.12
N ASP A 372 -15.98 -3.07 -24.86
CA ASP A 372 -14.75 -2.94 -24.05
C ASP A 372 -14.98 -3.39 -22.58
N PRO A 373 -13.98 -3.94 -21.86
CA PRO A 373 -14.10 -4.29 -20.44
C PRO A 373 -14.52 -3.14 -19.53
N GLU A 374 -15.26 -3.47 -18.46
CA GLU A 374 -15.62 -2.49 -17.42
C GLU A 374 -14.38 -2.03 -16.64
N VAL A 375 -14.30 -0.73 -16.37
CA VAL A 375 -13.32 -0.10 -15.48
C VAL A 375 -14.01 1.02 -14.71
N ASN A 376 -13.65 1.19 -13.44
CA ASN A 376 -14.34 2.12 -12.53
C ASN A 376 -13.50 3.35 -12.14
N ASP A 377 -12.23 3.41 -12.55
CA ASP A 377 -11.37 4.60 -12.49
C ASP A 377 -10.78 4.96 -13.88
N TYR A 378 -10.81 6.25 -14.20
CA TYR A 378 -10.31 6.84 -15.45
C TYR A 378 -9.39 8.06 -15.21
N GLU A 379 -8.96 8.32 -13.97
CA GLU A 379 -8.33 9.58 -13.58
C GLU A 379 -7.06 9.42 -12.71
N GLN A 380 -6.98 8.40 -11.85
CA GLN A 380 -5.93 8.32 -10.83
C GLN A 380 -4.62 7.69 -11.32
N TYR A 381 -4.67 6.84 -12.35
CA TYR A 381 -3.55 5.96 -12.74
C TYR A 381 -2.86 6.39 -14.03
N ASP A 382 -2.20 7.55 -13.99
CA ASP A 382 -1.20 7.94 -15.00
C ASP A 382 0.09 7.13 -14.80
N ASN A 383 0.45 6.32 -15.81
CA ASN A 383 1.66 5.52 -15.78
C ASN A 383 2.91 6.28 -16.25
N GLY A 384 2.83 7.60 -16.45
CA GLY A 384 3.89 8.47 -16.96
C GLY A 384 3.88 8.64 -18.49
N VAL A 385 2.97 7.96 -19.19
CA VAL A 385 2.76 8.09 -20.65
C VAL A 385 1.28 8.29 -21.00
N LYS A 386 0.37 7.64 -20.26
CA LYS A 386 -1.07 7.89 -20.31
C LYS A 386 -1.74 7.44 -19.01
N ILE A 387 -2.93 7.97 -18.75
CA ILE A 387 -3.87 7.39 -17.79
C ILE A 387 -4.34 6.03 -18.32
N ILE A 388 -4.38 5.03 -17.44
CA ILE A 388 -4.86 3.67 -17.71
C ILE A 388 -6.27 3.52 -17.15
N GLY A 389 -7.20 3.01 -17.97
CA GLY A 389 -8.52 2.60 -17.48
C GLY A 389 -8.33 1.47 -16.48
N THR A 390 -8.78 1.68 -15.25
CA THR A 390 -8.42 0.85 -14.09
C THR A 390 -9.68 0.32 -13.42
N TYR A 391 -9.70 -0.98 -13.13
CA TYR A 391 -10.71 -1.56 -12.25
C TYR A 391 -10.15 -1.67 -10.83
N LEU A 392 -10.80 -0.98 -9.90
CA LEU A 392 -10.57 -1.06 -8.47
C LEU A 392 -11.50 -2.12 -7.86
N CYS A 393 -10.94 -3.27 -7.46
CA CYS A 393 -11.67 -4.31 -6.75
C CYS A 393 -12.07 -3.83 -5.35
N GLU A 394 -13.22 -4.29 -4.84
CA GLU A 394 -13.65 -3.92 -3.50
C GLU A 394 -12.72 -4.51 -2.43
N SER A 395 -12.59 -3.83 -1.30
CA SER A 395 -11.86 -4.30 -0.12
C SER A 395 -12.79 -4.32 1.08
N GLN A 396 -12.56 -5.20 2.03
CA GLN A 396 -13.48 -5.42 3.15
C GLN A 396 -12.78 -5.12 4.48
N VAL A 397 -13.40 -4.33 5.35
CA VAL A 397 -12.90 -4.18 6.74
C VAL A 397 -13.24 -5.46 7.48
N ILE A 398 -12.22 -6.15 7.99
CA ILE A 398 -12.38 -7.31 8.84
C ILE A 398 -12.08 -6.92 10.29
N ASP A 399 -13.09 -7.00 11.14
CA ASP A 399 -13.03 -6.80 12.57
C ASP A 399 -13.59 -8.02 13.32
N ARG A 400 -13.73 -7.90 14.64
CA ARG A 400 -14.14 -9.01 15.50
C ARG A 400 -15.56 -9.52 15.22
N ASP A 401 -16.44 -8.69 14.65
CA ASP A 401 -17.84 -9.05 14.42
C ASP A 401 -18.05 -9.74 13.06
N ASN A 402 -17.04 -9.79 12.17
CA ASN A 402 -17.16 -10.38 10.84
C ASN A 402 -15.97 -11.26 10.35
N TYR A 403 -14.91 -11.47 11.14
CA TYR A 403 -13.74 -12.27 10.70
C TYR A 403 -14.05 -13.72 10.27
N GLU A 404 -15.20 -14.28 10.69
CA GLU A 404 -15.70 -15.58 10.24
C GLU A 404 -15.91 -15.64 8.71
N ILE A 405 -16.09 -14.50 8.02
CA ILE A 405 -16.15 -14.41 6.55
C ILE A 405 -14.90 -15.03 5.89
N LEU A 406 -13.71 -14.86 6.48
CA LEU A 406 -12.45 -15.41 5.95
C LEU A 406 -12.35 -16.94 6.07
N ILE A 407 -13.26 -17.55 6.83
CA ILE A 407 -13.41 -19.00 6.99
C ILE A 407 -14.54 -19.50 6.08
N ASP A 408 -15.69 -18.81 6.09
CA ASP A 408 -16.86 -19.15 5.28
C ASP A 408 -16.59 -19.01 3.77
N ASN A 409 -15.73 -18.07 3.34
CA ASN A 409 -15.28 -17.93 1.95
C ASN A 409 -14.08 -18.84 1.59
N GLY A 410 -13.60 -19.66 2.53
CA GLY A 410 -12.50 -20.60 2.34
C GLY A 410 -11.09 -20.01 2.20
N TYR A 411 -10.89 -18.70 2.43
CA TYR A 411 -9.56 -18.07 2.29
C TYR A 411 -8.56 -18.58 3.36
N TYR A 412 -9.06 -18.92 4.55
CA TYR A 412 -8.40 -19.65 5.62
C TYR A 412 -9.28 -20.80 6.14
N SER A 413 -8.69 -21.86 6.67
CA SER A 413 -9.41 -22.81 7.52
C SER A 413 -9.54 -22.27 8.96
N GLU A 414 -10.60 -22.69 9.67
CA GLU A 414 -10.85 -22.38 11.09
C GLU A 414 -9.61 -22.58 11.98
N LYS A 415 -8.77 -23.58 11.64
CA LYS A 415 -7.56 -23.95 12.36
C LYS A 415 -6.36 -23.02 12.10
N GLU A 416 -6.26 -22.41 10.92
CA GLU A 416 -5.17 -21.47 10.61
C GLU A 416 -5.36 -20.17 11.39
N VAL A 417 -6.61 -19.71 11.52
CA VAL A 417 -6.97 -18.48 12.25
C VAL A 417 -7.48 -18.73 13.67
N GLU A 418 -7.36 -19.95 14.20
CA GLU A 418 -7.68 -20.28 15.60
C GLU A 418 -6.81 -19.42 16.54
N PRO A 419 -7.41 -18.63 17.47
CA PRO A 419 -6.64 -17.79 18.37
C PRO A 419 -5.71 -18.60 19.27
N ASP A 420 -4.45 -18.19 19.38
CA ASP A 420 -3.48 -18.84 20.27
C ASP A 420 -4.02 -18.96 21.71
N PRO A 421 -3.86 -20.12 22.36
CA PRO A 421 -4.44 -20.38 23.67
C PRO A 421 -3.83 -19.43 24.71
N THR A 422 -4.66 -18.50 25.20
CA THR A 422 -4.22 -17.42 26.10
C THR A 422 -3.46 -17.98 27.30
N GLU A 423 -2.16 -17.67 27.41
CA GLU A 423 -1.32 -18.06 28.56
C GLU A 423 -1.92 -17.48 29.84
N THR A 424 -2.75 -18.27 30.52
CA THR A 424 -3.34 -17.88 31.80
C THR A 424 -2.19 -17.64 32.78
N PRO A 425 -2.02 -16.42 33.33
CA PRO A 425 -0.86 -16.07 34.13
C PRO A 425 -0.80 -17.01 35.35
N LYS A 426 0.24 -17.85 35.37
CA LYS A 426 0.43 -18.88 36.39
C LYS A 426 0.43 -18.20 37.77
N PRO A 427 -0.46 -18.58 38.72
CA PRO A 427 -0.60 -17.85 39.97
C PRO A 427 0.74 -17.70 40.70
N VAL A 428 1.19 -16.45 40.86
CA VAL A 428 2.44 -16.14 41.54
C VAL A 428 2.26 -16.47 43.02
N THR A 429 2.68 -17.68 43.41
CA THR A 429 2.69 -18.09 44.82
C THR A 429 3.49 -17.06 45.61
N PRO A 430 2.93 -16.37 46.62
CA PRO A 430 3.68 -15.37 47.36
C PRO A 430 4.90 -15.99 48.03
N THR A 431 6.10 -15.57 47.62
CA THR A 431 7.33 -15.94 48.32
C THR A 431 7.23 -15.45 49.76
N GLU A 432 7.28 -16.38 50.71
CA GLU A 432 7.11 -16.10 52.13
C GLU A 432 8.15 -15.08 52.61
N ALA A 433 7.67 -13.98 53.23
CA ALA A 433 8.53 -12.87 53.59
C ALA A 433 9.49 -13.27 54.72
N ALA A 434 10.79 -13.23 54.46
CA ALA A 434 11.81 -13.55 55.46
C ALA A 434 11.73 -12.59 56.66
N GLU A 435 11.66 -13.16 57.87
CA GLU A 435 11.58 -12.39 59.12
C GLU A 435 12.83 -11.51 59.35
N PRO A 436 12.69 -10.34 60.01
CA PRO A 436 13.80 -9.43 60.23
C PRO A 436 14.79 -9.94 61.29
N THR A 437 15.99 -10.34 60.84
CA THR A 437 17.09 -10.76 61.72
C THR A 437 17.51 -9.63 62.68
N VAL A 438 17.38 -9.88 63.99
CA VAL A 438 17.72 -8.90 65.04
C VAL A 438 19.23 -8.88 65.30
N THR A 439 19.87 -7.72 65.11
CA THR A 439 21.29 -7.51 65.42
C THR A 439 21.50 -7.14 66.90
N PRO A 440 22.34 -7.86 67.67
CA PRO A 440 22.64 -7.52 69.06
C PRO A 440 23.61 -6.33 69.18
N THR A 441 23.53 -5.60 70.29
CA THR A 441 24.39 -4.44 70.63
C THR A 441 25.49 -4.84 71.62
N GLU A 442 26.74 -4.43 71.38
CA GLU A 442 27.83 -4.45 72.39
C GLU A 442 28.71 -3.19 72.33
N THR A 443 29.27 -2.77 73.48
CA THR A 443 30.03 -1.54 73.78
C THR A 443 30.44 -1.60 75.28
N PRO A 444 31.57 -1.05 75.81
CA PRO A 444 32.76 -0.39 75.22
C PRO A 444 34.16 -0.93 75.69
N GLU A 445 35.24 -0.35 75.13
CA GLU A 445 36.61 -0.13 75.70
C GLU A 445 37.50 -1.34 76.13
N GLU A 446 38.84 -1.27 76.22
CA GLU A 446 39.87 -0.21 76.04
C GLU A 446 41.01 -0.75 75.09
N VAL A 447 42.24 -0.22 74.85
CA VAL A 447 43.18 0.74 75.47
C VAL A 447 43.91 1.57 74.37
N SER A 448 45.00 2.29 74.70
CA SER A 448 45.94 3.07 73.84
C SER A 448 47.37 2.43 73.80
N PRO A 449 48.45 2.97 73.14
CA PRO A 449 48.64 4.32 72.55
C PRO A 449 49.33 4.46 71.15
N THR A 450 49.25 5.69 70.62
CA THR A 450 49.95 6.36 69.47
C THR A 450 51.48 6.61 69.73
N PRO A 451 52.34 7.19 68.82
CA PRO A 451 52.14 8.30 67.84
C PRO A 451 52.76 8.06 66.41
N ALA A 452 52.82 8.98 65.42
CA ALA A 452 52.59 10.45 65.33
C ALA A 452 52.13 10.94 63.92
N GLU A 453 51.54 12.14 63.89
CA GLU A 453 51.48 13.29 62.91
C GLU A 453 52.01 13.17 61.43
N THR A 454 51.67 14.03 60.44
CA THR A 454 51.18 15.44 60.43
C THR A 454 50.39 15.86 59.14
N GLU A 455 49.32 16.66 59.31
CA GLU A 455 48.66 17.73 58.46
C GLU A 455 48.41 17.69 56.91
N THR A 456 47.12 17.84 56.57
CA THR A 456 46.40 18.86 55.72
C THR A 456 47.08 19.65 54.58
N PRO A 457 46.34 19.94 53.47
CA PRO A 457 46.43 21.26 52.83
C PRO A 457 45.13 21.86 52.21
N THR A 458 44.91 23.18 52.39
CA THR A 458 44.18 24.14 51.52
C THR A 458 44.24 25.56 52.15
N PRO A 459 43.98 26.69 51.45
CA PRO A 459 43.93 26.99 50.00
C PRO A 459 44.78 28.24 49.59
N THR A 460 44.54 28.82 48.40
CA THR A 460 44.61 30.28 48.01
C THR A 460 45.54 30.67 46.83
N GLU A 461 45.12 31.71 46.10
CA GLU A 461 45.67 32.44 44.93
C GLU A 461 47.21 32.65 44.81
N LYS A 462 47.84 33.07 43.69
CA LYS A 462 47.46 33.93 42.51
C LYS A 462 48.49 33.63 41.35
N ALA A 463 48.60 34.23 40.15
CA ALA A 463 48.07 35.43 39.48
C ALA A 463 48.12 35.30 37.91
N GLU A 464 48.48 36.37 37.18
CA GLU A 464 48.59 36.55 35.69
C GLU A 464 50.02 37.05 35.31
N PRO A 465 50.46 37.36 34.03
CA PRO A 465 49.69 38.02 32.94
C PRO A 465 49.96 37.70 31.43
N THR A 466 48.90 37.73 30.60
CA THR A 466 48.82 38.16 29.15
C THR A 466 49.80 37.57 28.07
N LYS A 467 49.41 37.25 26.82
CA LYS A 467 48.73 38.10 25.78
C LYS A 467 48.06 37.29 24.64
N LYS A 468 47.15 37.98 23.91
CA LYS A 468 46.45 37.66 22.62
C LYS A 468 47.38 37.76 21.37
N PRO A 469 46.98 37.47 20.08
CA PRO A 469 45.62 37.58 19.48
C PRO A 469 45.11 36.50 18.48
N THR A 470 43.80 36.66 18.18
CA THR A 470 42.89 36.30 17.05
C THR A 470 43.48 36.05 15.64
N SER A 471 42.79 35.49 14.60
CA SER A 471 41.34 35.24 14.31
C SER A 471 41.08 34.31 13.10
N THR A 472 39.88 33.71 12.99
CA THR A 472 39.26 33.15 11.75
C THR A 472 38.74 34.25 10.80
N PRO A 473 38.51 34.01 9.48
CA PRO A 473 37.12 33.75 9.01
C PRO A 473 36.90 32.97 7.67
N LYS A 474 35.70 32.39 7.55
CA LYS A 474 34.81 32.17 6.36
C LYS A 474 35.27 31.28 5.16
N PRO A 475 34.39 30.39 4.61
CA PRO A 475 34.60 29.67 3.34
C PRO A 475 34.27 30.48 2.07
N THR A 476 34.74 29.97 0.93
CA THR A 476 34.59 30.53 -0.43
C THR A 476 33.19 30.30 -1.02
N ALA A 477 32.72 31.22 -1.86
CA ALA A 477 31.51 31.05 -2.69
C ALA A 477 31.90 30.78 -4.16
N THR A 478 31.12 29.96 -4.85
CA THR A 478 31.29 29.68 -6.29
C THR A 478 30.45 30.68 -7.10
N GLU A 479 31.05 31.33 -8.10
CA GLU A 479 30.35 32.31 -8.96
C GLU A 479 29.77 31.66 -10.22
N THR A 480 28.55 32.08 -10.58
CA THR A 480 27.85 31.68 -11.82
C THR A 480 28.25 32.60 -12.98
N PRO A 481 28.55 32.08 -14.19
CA PRO A 481 28.83 32.92 -15.36
C PRO A 481 27.55 33.46 -16.03
N THR A 482 27.49 34.79 -16.21
CA THR A 482 26.44 35.52 -16.93
C THR A 482 26.57 35.35 -18.46
N PRO A 483 25.48 35.24 -19.25
CA PRO A 483 25.54 34.96 -20.68
C PRO A 483 26.03 36.14 -21.56
N THR A 484 26.65 35.80 -22.70
CA THR A 484 27.13 36.75 -23.72
C THR A 484 26.04 37.11 -24.74
N GLU A 485 26.10 38.33 -25.26
CA GLU A 485 25.10 38.95 -26.15
C GLU A 485 25.09 38.39 -27.60
N LYS A 486 23.94 38.57 -28.29
CA LYS A 486 23.73 38.18 -29.70
C LYS A 486 24.62 38.93 -30.69
N ALA A 487 25.10 38.24 -31.71
CA ALA A 487 25.51 38.83 -32.99
C ALA A 487 24.66 38.27 -34.13
N LYS A 488 24.24 39.14 -35.07
CA LYS A 488 23.49 38.73 -36.27
C LYS A 488 24.43 38.28 -37.39
N LYS A 489 24.05 37.22 -38.11
CA LYS A 489 23.86 37.34 -39.56
C LYS A 489 22.88 36.31 -40.10
#